data_AF-A0A3Q7MM06-F1
#
_entry.id   AF-A0A3Q7MM06-F1
#
_cell.length_a   1.000
_cell.length_b   1.000
_cell.length_c   1.000
_cell.angle_alpha   90.00
_cell.angle_beta   90.00
_cell.angle_gamma   90.00
#
_symmetry.space_group_name_H-M   'P 1'
#
loop_
_entity.id
_entity.type
_entity.pdbx_description
1 polymer ?
#
loop_
_entity_poly.entity_id
_entity_poly.type
_entity_poly.pdbx_seq_one_letter_code
_entity_poly.pdbx_strand_id
1 'polypeptide(L)'
;MRLSLPLLLLLVAWAIPGGFGDRAPLTATAPQLDDEEKYSAHMPAHLRCDACRAVVYQMWQHLAKAEAKLHTPDSGGQRRELSESVYTDVLDQSCTQTWQGYGVQEVNQVKRLTGPGLSKGPEQSISVMITGGPWPTRLSTTCLHYLGEFGEDKIYEAHQQGRGALEALLCGGPQGACLEEATVTRTEL
;
A
#
# COMPACT_ATOMS: atom_id res chain seq x y z
N MET A 1 -12.44 78.24 36.60
CA MET A 1 -13.77 78.56 36.06
C MET A 1 -14.36 77.29 35.47
N ARG A 2 -15.61 76.95 35.84
CA ARG A 2 -16.33 75.73 35.41
C ARG A 2 -16.88 75.92 33.99
N LEU A 3 -16.84 74.87 33.16
CA LEU A 3 -17.73 74.59 32.02
C LEU A 3 -17.43 73.13 31.60
N SER A 4 -18.25 72.11 31.89
CA SER A 4 -19.48 71.65 31.21
C SER A 4 -19.24 70.34 30.42
N LEU A 5 -20.07 69.33 30.73
CA LEU A 5 -20.29 67.97 30.16
C LEU A 5 -20.24 67.85 28.60
N PRO A 6 -20.22 66.66 27.94
CA PRO A 6 -20.68 65.32 28.41
C PRO A 6 -19.87 64.07 27.98
N LEU A 7 -20.33 62.96 28.56
CA LEU A 7 -20.13 61.54 28.25
C LEU A 7 -20.37 61.20 26.76
N LEU A 8 -19.40 60.58 26.07
CA LEU A 8 -19.63 59.79 24.85
C LEU A 8 -18.87 58.47 24.95
N LEU A 9 -19.60 57.41 25.31
CA LEU A 9 -19.17 56.02 25.20
C LEU A 9 -19.21 55.63 23.72
N LEU A 10 -18.07 55.63 23.04
CA LEU A 10 -17.92 54.99 21.74
C LEU A 10 -17.38 53.57 21.95
N LEU A 11 -18.30 52.62 22.04
CA LEU A 11 -18.02 51.20 21.85
C LEU A 11 -17.61 50.99 20.39
N VAL A 12 -16.31 51.07 20.12
CA VAL A 12 -15.77 50.61 18.83
C VAL A 12 -15.71 49.09 18.89
N ALA A 13 -16.76 48.44 18.39
CA ALA A 13 -16.74 47.01 18.12
C ALA A 13 -15.65 46.74 17.07
N TRP A 14 -14.51 46.22 17.49
CA TRP A 14 -13.53 45.65 16.58
C TRP A 14 -14.15 44.39 15.98
N ALA A 15 -14.73 44.53 14.79
CA ALA A 15 -14.97 43.40 13.92
C ALA A 15 -13.60 42.83 13.55
N ILE A 16 -13.20 41.74 14.20
CA ILE A 16 -12.10 40.90 13.74
C ILE A 16 -12.52 40.42 12.35
N PRO A 17 -11.80 40.79 11.27
CA PRO A 17 -12.06 40.19 9.97
C PRO A 17 -11.71 38.71 10.12
N GLY A 18 -12.73 37.87 10.23
CA GLY A 18 -12.58 36.44 10.08
C GLY A 18 -12.14 36.17 8.65
N GLY A 19 -10.82 36.23 8.41
CA GLY A 19 -10.20 35.68 7.23
C GLY A 19 -10.45 34.18 7.26
N PHE A 20 -11.54 33.73 6.64
CA PHE A 20 -11.63 32.36 6.16
C PHE A 20 -10.46 32.21 5.19
N GLY A 21 -9.38 31.58 5.68
CA GLY A 21 -8.23 31.24 4.87
C GLY A 21 -8.71 30.57 3.61
N ASP A 22 -8.28 31.11 2.48
CA ASP A 22 -8.55 30.65 1.13
C ASP A 22 -8.06 29.20 1.03
N ARG A 23 -8.93 28.24 1.36
CA ARG A 23 -8.63 26.83 1.22
C ARG A 23 -8.71 26.55 -0.27
N ALA A 24 -7.55 26.44 -0.91
CA ALA A 24 -7.45 25.99 -2.28
C ALA A 24 -8.37 24.77 -2.47
N PRO A 25 -9.23 24.76 -3.51
CA PRO A 25 -10.15 23.67 -3.74
C PRO A 25 -9.36 22.36 -3.90
N LEU A 26 -9.75 21.35 -3.12
CA LEU A 26 -9.15 20.02 -3.21
C LEU A 26 -9.59 19.39 -4.53
N THR A 27 -8.71 19.38 -5.53
CA THR A 27 -8.93 18.69 -6.80
C THR A 27 -8.42 17.27 -6.69
N ALA A 28 -9.30 16.28 -6.89
CA ALA A 28 -8.93 14.88 -6.97
C ALA A 28 -9.50 14.31 -8.29
N THR A 29 -8.64 13.74 -9.12
CA THR A 29 -9.02 13.18 -10.43
C THR A 29 -8.88 11.67 -10.38
N ALA A 30 -9.87 10.95 -10.90
CA ALA A 30 -9.81 9.50 -11.01
C ALA A 30 -8.84 9.09 -12.13
N PRO A 31 -8.04 8.02 -11.93
CA PRO A 31 -7.11 7.52 -12.94
C PRO A 31 -7.85 7.11 -14.22
N GLN A 32 -7.27 7.44 -15.39
CA GLN A 32 -7.84 7.08 -16.69
C GLN A 32 -7.35 5.70 -17.13
N LEU A 33 -8.18 4.66 -17.00
CA LEU A 33 -7.78 3.30 -17.37
C LEU A 33 -7.72 3.09 -18.90
N ASP A 34 -6.67 2.42 -19.37
CA ASP A 34 -6.54 1.98 -20.77
C ASP A 34 -7.31 0.67 -21.03
N ASP A 35 -7.29 0.19 -22.28
CA ASP A 35 -8.04 -1.01 -22.68
C ASP A 35 -7.47 -2.29 -22.06
N GLU A 36 -6.15 -2.38 -21.87
CA GLU A 36 -5.55 -3.53 -21.18
C GLU A 36 -6.03 -3.57 -19.72
N GLU A 37 -5.96 -2.42 -19.03
CA GLU A 37 -6.38 -2.28 -17.65
C GLU A 37 -7.86 -2.54 -17.44
N LYS A 38 -8.72 -2.22 -18.42
CA LYS A 38 -10.16 -2.47 -18.36
C LYS A 38 -10.54 -3.91 -18.63
N TYR A 39 -9.90 -4.56 -19.61
CA TYR A 39 -10.42 -5.81 -20.19
C TYR A 39 -9.50 -7.02 -20.06
N SER A 40 -8.19 -6.84 -19.84
CA SER A 40 -7.25 -7.96 -19.71
C SER A 40 -7.43 -8.71 -18.38
N ALA A 41 -7.26 -10.03 -18.40
CA ALA A 41 -7.19 -10.80 -17.15
C ALA A 41 -5.81 -10.72 -16.47
N HIS A 42 -4.78 -10.25 -17.18
CA HIS A 42 -3.40 -10.23 -16.72
C HIS A 42 -3.04 -8.93 -16.00
N MET A 43 -2.03 -8.99 -15.13
CA MET A 43 -1.46 -7.80 -14.50
C MET A 43 -0.68 -6.99 -15.54
N PRO A 44 -1.05 -5.70 -15.77
CA PRO A 44 -0.33 -4.83 -16.70
C PRO A 44 1.15 -4.71 -16.34
N ALA A 45 2.02 -4.66 -17.36
CA ALA A 45 3.47 -4.71 -17.17
C ALA A 45 3.97 -3.66 -16.16
N HIS A 46 3.53 -2.41 -16.31
CA HIS A 46 3.93 -1.29 -15.47
C HIS A 46 3.47 -1.37 -13.99
N LEU A 47 2.55 -2.30 -13.67
CA LEU A 47 2.04 -2.51 -12.30
C LEU A 47 2.61 -3.77 -11.65
N ARG A 48 3.42 -4.58 -12.36
CA ARG A 48 3.89 -5.88 -11.86
C ARG A 48 4.76 -5.75 -10.62
N CYS A 49 5.64 -4.75 -10.56
CA CYS A 49 6.47 -4.54 -9.36
C CYS A 49 5.62 -4.23 -8.13
N ASP A 50 4.68 -3.29 -8.25
CA ASP A 50 3.79 -2.95 -7.15
C ASP A 50 2.91 -4.14 -6.75
N ALA A 51 2.40 -4.91 -7.73
CA ALA A 51 1.66 -6.14 -7.46
C ALA A 51 2.50 -7.18 -6.71
N CYS A 52 3.77 -7.35 -7.08
CA CYS A 52 4.68 -8.25 -6.37
C CYS A 52 4.86 -7.82 -4.92
N ARG A 53 5.13 -6.54 -4.68
CA ARG A 53 5.30 -5.98 -3.33
C ARG A 53 4.03 -6.09 -2.48
N ALA A 54 2.85 -6.00 -3.11
CA ALA A 54 1.57 -6.23 -2.44
C ALA A 54 1.42 -7.69 -2.00
N VAL A 55 1.74 -8.63 -2.87
CA VAL A 55 1.68 -10.06 -2.55
C VAL A 55 2.66 -10.42 -1.44
N VAL A 56 3.92 -9.98 -1.55
CA VAL A 56 4.94 -10.15 -0.50
C VAL A 56 4.44 -9.64 0.85
N TYR A 57 3.85 -8.44 0.87
CA TYR A 57 3.32 -7.86 2.09
C TYR A 57 2.23 -8.73 2.72
N GLN A 58 1.29 -9.22 1.90
CA GLN A 58 0.18 -10.05 2.40
C GLN A 58 0.65 -11.42 2.88
N MET A 59 1.52 -12.11 2.13
CA MET A 59 2.13 -13.37 2.56
C MET A 59 2.85 -13.21 3.89
N TRP A 60 3.72 -12.19 4.00
CA TRP A 60 4.45 -11.89 5.23
C TRP A 60 3.50 -11.59 6.40
N GLN A 61 2.47 -10.77 6.20
CA GLN A 61 1.49 -10.44 7.24
C GLN A 61 0.73 -11.68 7.74
N HIS A 62 0.29 -12.54 6.82
CA HIS A 62 -0.44 -13.75 7.16
C HIS A 62 0.43 -14.74 7.96
N LEU A 63 1.67 -14.97 7.53
CA LEU A 63 2.64 -15.82 8.23
C LEU A 63 3.02 -15.25 9.59
N ALA A 64 3.35 -13.96 9.67
CA ALA A 64 3.69 -13.29 10.93
C ALA A 64 2.52 -13.35 11.93
N LYS A 65 1.28 -13.19 11.45
CA LYS A 65 0.08 -13.32 12.29
C LYS A 65 -0.14 -14.75 12.76
N ALA A 66 0.13 -15.75 11.92
CA ALA A 66 0.03 -17.16 12.31
C ALA A 66 1.07 -17.54 13.38
N GLU A 67 2.31 -17.10 13.20
CA GLU A 67 3.38 -17.29 14.20
C GLU A 67 3.06 -16.59 15.52
N ALA A 68 2.54 -15.35 15.48
CA ALA A 68 2.14 -14.63 16.67
C ALA A 68 1.09 -15.39 17.51
N LYS A 69 0.23 -16.21 16.88
CA LYS A 69 -0.74 -17.06 17.60
C LYS A 69 -0.08 -18.26 18.31
N LEU A 70 1.10 -18.70 17.88
CA LEU A 70 1.86 -19.77 18.55
C LEU A 70 2.63 -19.29 19.78
N HIS A 71 2.80 -17.97 19.93
CA HIS A 71 3.46 -17.39 21.09
C HIS A 71 2.52 -17.45 22.29
N THR A 72 2.81 -18.35 23.22
CA THR A 72 2.21 -18.31 24.56
C THR A 72 3.07 -17.43 25.48
N PRO A 73 2.49 -16.75 26.50
CA PRO A 73 3.23 -15.91 27.42
C PRO A 73 4.44 -16.60 28.09
N ASP A 74 4.38 -17.93 28.26
CA ASP A 74 5.44 -18.75 28.84
C ASP A 74 6.61 -19.09 27.90
N SER A 75 6.55 -18.71 26.61
CA SER A 75 7.53 -19.17 25.59
C SER A 75 8.86 -18.41 25.58
N GLY A 76 9.17 -17.61 26.60
CA GLY A 76 10.48 -16.97 26.77
C GLY A 76 10.92 -16.03 25.63
N GLY A 77 10.01 -15.62 24.74
CA GLY A 77 10.29 -14.74 23.59
C GLY A 77 10.89 -15.44 22.37
N GLN A 78 10.96 -16.78 22.33
CA GLN A 78 11.50 -17.50 21.17
C GLN A 78 10.43 -17.66 20.08
N ARG A 79 10.75 -17.22 18.85
CA ARG A 79 9.88 -17.36 17.68
C ARG A 79 9.71 -18.84 17.36
N ARG A 80 8.49 -19.35 17.49
CA ARG A 80 8.15 -20.71 17.07
C ARG A 80 7.90 -20.75 15.57
N GLU A 81 8.57 -21.67 14.90
CA GLU A 81 8.33 -22.00 13.51
C GLU A 81 6.98 -22.74 13.38
N LEU A 82 6.26 -22.44 12.29
CA LEU A 82 5.04 -23.13 11.89
C LEU A 82 5.44 -24.49 11.30
N SER A 83 4.59 -25.50 11.51
CA SER A 83 4.73 -26.75 10.76
C SER A 83 4.40 -26.54 9.28
N GLU A 84 4.91 -27.42 8.42
CA GLU A 84 4.65 -27.44 6.97
C GLU A 84 3.17 -27.29 6.63
N SER A 85 2.33 -28.16 7.18
CA SER A 85 0.89 -28.09 6.99
C SER A 85 0.28 -26.73 7.32
N VAL A 86 0.83 -26.03 8.32
CA VAL A 86 0.29 -24.75 8.77
C VAL A 86 0.76 -23.61 7.87
N TYR A 87 2.04 -23.53 7.53
CA TYR A 87 2.49 -22.42 6.67
C TYR A 87 1.95 -22.56 5.24
N THR A 88 1.79 -23.78 4.72
CA THR A 88 1.18 -24.02 3.40
C THR A 88 -0.26 -23.53 3.38
N ASP A 89 -1.08 -23.94 4.36
CA ASP A 89 -2.47 -23.46 4.49
C ASP A 89 -2.55 -21.93 4.62
N VAL A 90 -1.63 -21.32 5.37
CA VAL A 90 -1.60 -19.87 5.58
C VAL A 90 -1.22 -19.12 4.30
N LEU A 91 -0.30 -19.66 3.52
CA LEU A 91 0.11 -19.10 2.23
C LEU A 91 -1.01 -19.20 1.19
N ASP A 92 -1.69 -20.34 1.09
CA ASP A 92 -2.87 -20.49 0.22
C ASP A 92 -4.00 -19.51 0.58
N GLN A 93 -4.26 -19.36 1.88
CA GLN A 93 -5.23 -18.39 2.38
C GLN A 93 -4.84 -16.94 2.08
N SER A 94 -3.53 -16.63 2.04
CA SER A 94 -3.06 -15.28 1.70
C SER A 94 -3.36 -14.92 0.24
N CYS A 95 -3.46 -15.90 -0.66
CA CYS A 95 -3.80 -15.65 -2.07
C CYS A 95 -5.31 -15.55 -2.34
N THR A 96 -6.12 -16.20 -1.50
CA THR A 96 -7.59 -16.23 -1.60
C THR A 96 -8.29 -15.18 -0.73
N GLN A 97 -7.53 -14.31 -0.05
CA GLN A 97 -8.05 -13.20 0.75
C GLN A 97 -8.73 -12.11 -0.09
N THR A 98 -9.40 -11.17 0.57
CA THR A 98 -10.11 -10.08 -0.10
C THR A 98 -9.14 -8.97 -0.49
N TRP A 99 -8.74 -8.94 -1.75
CA TRP A 99 -7.88 -7.90 -2.33
C TRP A 99 -8.53 -6.51 -2.50
N GLN A 100 -9.62 -6.21 -1.77
CA GLN A 100 -10.40 -4.97 -1.92
C GLN A 100 -9.64 -3.72 -1.44
N GLY A 101 -8.65 -3.90 -0.55
CA GLY A 101 -7.79 -2.81 -0.08
C GLY A 101 -6.73 -2.36 -1.09
N TYR A 102 -6.69 -2.97 -2.27
CA TYR A 102 -5.77 -2.63 -3.35
C TYR A 102 -6.52 -2.04 -4.54
N GLY A 103 -5.89 -1.09 -5.20
CA GLY A 103 -6.45 -0.42 -6.38
C GLY A 103 -5.39 0.33 -7.15
N VAL A 104 -5.79 0.92 -8.27
CA VAL A 104 -4.91 1.76 -9.08
C VAL A 104 -5.18 3.22 -8.78
N GLN A 105 -4.09 3.97 -8.67
CA GLN A 105 -4.08 5.40 -8.43
C GLN A 105 -3.12 6.04 -9.43
N GLU A 106 -3.40 7.27 -9.85
CA GLU A 106 -2.50 8.05 -10.69
C GLU A 106 -1.83 9.14 -9.85
N VAL A 107 -0.50 9.13 -9.82
CA VAL A 107 0.33 10.13 -9.14
C VAL A 107 1.34 10.65 -10.13
N ASN A 108 1.37 11.97 -10.34
CA ASN A 108 2.23 12.62 -11.32
C ASN A 108 2.11 11.99 -12.72
N GLN A 109 0.87 11.70 -13.17
CA GLN A 109 0.56 11.08 -14.46
C GLN A 109 1.06 9.64 -14.64
N VAL A 110 1.59 9.03 -13.57
CA VAL A 110 2.01 7.63 -13.55
C VAL A 110 1.00 6.84 -12.74
N LYS A 111 0.42 5.82 -13.36
CA LYS A 111 -0.46 4.88 -12.67
C LYS A 111 0.37 3.90 -11.85
N ARG A 112 -0.02 3.73 -10.60
CA ARG A 112 0.62 2.84 -9.64
C ARG A 112 -0.45 2.03 -8.94
N LEU A 113 -0.11 0.79 -8.60
CA LEU A 113 -0.95 0.03 -7.69
C LEU A 113 -0.68 0.56 -6.29
N THR A 114 -1.73 0.80 -5.53
CA THR A 114 -1.68 1.33 -4.16
C THR A 114 -2.45 0.40 -3.22
N GLY A 115 -2.11 0.46 -1.94
CA GLY A 115 -2.71 -0.37 -0.90
C GLY A 115 -1.73 -0.71 0.23
N PRO A 116 -2.15 -1.57 1.18
CA PRO A 116 -1.33 -1.97 2.31
C PRO A 116 0.04 -2.50 1.88
N GLY A 117 1.10 -1.95 2.48
CA GLY A 117 2.48 -2.36 2.22
C GLY A 117 3.20 -1.65 1.06
N LEU A 118 2.49 -0.82 0.27
CA LEU A 118 3.05 -0.14 -0.92
C LEU A 118 3.42 1.34 -0.70
N SER A 119 2.77 2.03 0.24
CA SER A 119 2.99 3.45 0.50
C SER A 119 4.37 3.73 1.12
N LYS A 120 5.06 4.77 0.62
CA LYS A 120 6.38 5.22 1.13
C LYS A 120 6.28 6.29 2.22
N GLY A 121 5.07 6.62 2.70
CA GLY A 121 4.83 7.66 3.69
C GLY A 121 3.38 8.19 3.61
N PRO A 122 3.01 9.18 4.43
CA PRO A 122 1.72 9.85 4.31
C PRO A 122 1.64 10.54 2.94
N GLU A 123 0.60 10.22 2.16
CA GLU A 123 0.36 10.88 0.88
C GLU A 123 0.15 12.38 1.10
N GLN A 124 0.96 13.19 0.42
CA GLN A 124 0.93 14.65 0.56
C GLN A 124 -0.26 15.29 -0.20
N SER A 125 -0.92 14.52 -1.07
CA SER A 125 -2.02 14.95 -1.92
C SER A 125 -3.19 13.97 -1.85
N ILE A 126 -4.42 14.50 -1.86
CA ILE A 126 -5.62 13.70 -1.98
C ILE A 126 -5.64 13.07 -3.38
N SER A 127 -5.74 11.75 -3.42
CA SER A 127 -5.79 10.96 -4.65
C SER A 127 -7.04 10.08 -4.64
N VAL A 128 -7.53 9.75 -5.83
CA VAL A 128 -8.60 8.76 -5.99
C VAL A 128 -7.97 7.45 -6.44
N MET A 129 -8.26 6.37 -5.71
CA MET A 129 -7.92 5.02 -6.15
C MET A 129 -9.16 4.29 -6.68
N ILE A 130 -9.00 3.52 -7.75
CA ILE A 130 -10.02 2.62 -8.29
C ILE A 130 -9.72 1.21 -7.79
N THR A 131 -10.59 0.69 -6.91
CA THR A 131 -10.53 -0.68 -6.38
C THR A 131 -11.54 -1.59 -7.08
N GLY A 132 -11.48 -2.90 -6.78
CA GLY A 132 -12.41 -3.88 -7.35
C GLY A 132 -12.17 -4.16 -8.83
N GLY A 133 -13.24 -4.51 -9.56
CA GLY A 133 -13.13 -4.87 -10.98
C GLY A 133 -12.15 -6.04 -11.21
N PRO A 134 -11.20 -5.94 -12.15
CA PRO A 134 -10.26 -7.02 -12.42
C PRO A 134 -9.12 -7.12 -11.39
N TRP A 135 -8.87 -6.09 -10.58
CA TRP A 135 -7.69 -6.01 -9.70
C TRP A 135 -7.60 -7.15 -8.68
N PRO A 136 -8.68 -7.53 -7.97
CA PRO A 136 -8.62 -8.65 -7.04
C PRO A 136 -8.23 -9.97 -7.69
N THR A 137 -8.79 -10.25 -8.88
CA THR A 137 -8.49 -11.49 -9.61
C THR A 137 -7.05 -11.49 -10.12
N ARG A 138 -6.57 -10.35 -10.62
CA ARG A 138 -5.16 -10.19 -11.06
C ARG A 138 -4.17 -10.42 -9.90
N LEU A 139 -4.45 -9.85 -8.72
CA LEU A 139 -3.59 -10.03 -7.54
C LEU A 139 -3.62 -11.45 -7.01
N SER A 140 -4.81 -12.05 -6.89
CA SER A 140 -4.94 -13.46 -6.49
C SER A 140 -4.20 -14.39 -7.45
N THR A 141 -4.36 -14.20 -8.76
CA THR A 141 -3.66 -14.98 -9.79
C THR A 141 -2.14 -14.81 -9.71
N THR A 142 -1.67 -13.58 -9.50
CA THR A 142 -0.24 -13.29 -9.31
C THR A 142 0.31 -14.00 -8.08
N CYS A 143 -0.44 -13.98 -6.98
CA CYS A 143 -0.07 -14.66 -5.73
C CYS A 143 0.03 -16.18 -5.91
N LEU A 144 -0.97 -16.80 -6.53
CA LEU A 144 -0.98 -18.23 -6.83
C LEU A 144 0.16 -18.63 -7.78
N HIS A 145 0.49 -17.77 -8.75
CA HIS A 145 1.64 -17.99 -9.62
C HIS A 145 2.94 -18.08 -8.83
N TYR A 146 3.17 -17.17 -7.87
CA TYR A 146 4.36 -17.21 -7.03
C TYR A 146 4.43 -18.45 -6.13
N LEU A 147 3.30 -18.90 -5.57
CA LEU A 147 3.27 -20.16 -4.84
C LEU A 147 3.71 -21.33 -5.73
N GLY A 148 3.15 -21.43 -6.94
CA GLY A 148 3.50 -22.48 -7.89
C GLY A 148 4.94 -22.39 -8.44
N GLU A 149 5.49 -21.18 -8.59
CA GLU A 149 6.83 -20.96 -9.13
C GLU A 149 7.94 -21.21 -8.09
N PHE A 150 7.79 -20.65 -6.88
CA PHE A 150 8.82 -20.69 -5.85
C PHE A 150 8.66 -21.86 -4.88
N GLY A 151 7.42 -22.27 -4.63
CA GLY A 151 7.06 -23.24 -3.59
C GLY A 151 6.97 -22.61 -2.20
N GLU A 152 6.07 -23.15 -1.39
CA GLU A 152 5.73 -22.69 -0.05
C GLU A 152 6.93 -22.77 0.90
N ASP A 153 7.72 -23.84 0.80
CA ASP A 153 8.90 -24.06 1.65
C ASP A 153 9.92 -22.92 1.52
N LYS A 154 10.26 -22.54 0.28
CA LYS A 154 11.22 -21.46 0.01
C LYS A 154 10.67 -20.10 0.42
N ILE A 155 9.37 -19.88 0.20
CA ILE A 155 8.69 -18.66 0.62
C ILE A 155 8.72 -18.56 2.15
N TYR A 156 8.47 -19.65 2.86
CA TYR A 156 8.50 -19.67 4.32
C TYR A 156 9.91 -19.47 4.87
N GLU A 157 10.91 -20.11 4.27
CA GLU A 157 12.33 -19.92 4.62
C GLU A 157 12.75 -18.44 4.44
N ALA A 158 12.39 -17.82 3.32
CA ALA A 158 12.67 -16.40 3.08
C ALA A 158 11.92 -15.50 4.08
N HIS A 159 10.69 -15.84 4.47
CA HIS A 159 9.94 -15.13 5.51
C HIS A 159 10.65 -15.20 6.88
N GLN A 160 11.27 -16.33 7.24
CA GLN A 160 12.07 -16.42 8.48
C GLN A 160 13.24 -15.43 8.50
N GLN A 161 13.84 -15.18 7.34
CA GLN A 161 14.91 -14.19 7.16
C GLN A 161 14.39 -12.74 7.15
N GLY A 162 13.07 -12.56 7.06
CA GLY A 162 12.38 -11.27 7.16
C GLY A 162 11.74 -10.80 5.85
N ARG A 163 10.89 -9.77 5.95
CA ARG A 163 10.11 -9.24 4.80
C ARG A 163 10.99 -8.89 3.60
N GLY A 164 12.17 -8.30 3.83
CA GLY A 164 13.08 -7.90 2.75
C GLY A 164 13.66 -9.09 1.98
N ALA A 165 13.93 -10.21 2.64
CA ALA A 165 14.38 -11.43 1.99
C ALA A 165 13.27 -12.05 1.14
N LEU A 166 12.03 -12.05 1.64
CA LEU A 166 10.86 -12.48 0.86
C LEU A 166 10.62 -11.58 -0.36
N GLU A 167 10.78 -10.26 -0.22
CA GLU A 167 10.69 -9.32 -1.34
C GLU A 167 11.79 -9.56 -2.39
N ALA A 168 13.02 -9.81 -1.94
CA ALA A 168 14.13 -10.13 -2.83
C ALA A 168 13.93 -11.45 -3.58
N LEU A 169 13.36 -12.46 -2.92
CA LEU A 169 13.03 -13.75 -3.54
C LEU A 169 11.97 -13.59 -4.64
N LEU A 170 10.84 -12.95 -4.33
CA LEU A 170 9.68 -12.91 -5.22
C LEU A 170 9.76 -11.80 -6.28
N CYS A 171 10.32 -10.65 -5.93
CA CYS A 171 10.29 -9.45 -6.79
C CYS A 171 11.64 -9.12 -7.42
N GLY A 172 12.73 -9.67 -6.87
CA GLY A 172 14.10 -9.42 -7.29
C GLY A 172 14.61 -10.39 -8.37
N GLY A 173 15.91 -10.30 -8.64
CA GLY A 173 16.60 -11.16 -9.62
C GLY A 173 16.51 -10.66 -11.07
N PRO A 174 17.25 -11.28 -12.01
CA PRO A 174 17.41 -10.79 -13.39
C PRO A 174 16.12 -10.74 -14.22
N GLN A 175 15.07 -11.46 -13.79
CA GLN A 175 13.74 -11.51 -14.41
C GLN A 175 12.64 -11.05 -13.44
N GLY A 176 13.02 -10.47 -12.30
CA GLY A 176 12.08 -10.05 -11.26
C GLY A 176 11.21 -8.89 -11.70
N ALA A 177 9.98 -8.85 -11.20
CA ALA A 177 8.99 -7.82 -11.55
C ALA A 177 9.46 -6.38 -11.26
N CYS A 178 10.40 -6.19 -10.35
CA CYS A 178 10.92 -4.87 -9.95
C CYS A 178 12.25 -4.47 -10.63
N LEU A 179 12.73 -5.24 -11.61
CA LEU A 179 14.00 -4.92 -12.30
C LEU A 179 13.92 -3.61 -13.10
N GLU A 180 12.76 -3.30 -13.69
CA GLU A 180 12.57 -2.09 -14.53
C GLU A 180 12.60 -0.78 -13.73
N GLU A 181 12.27 -0.76 -12.43
CA GLU A 181 12.40 0.46 -11.61
C GLU A 181 13.87 0.85 -11.38
N ALA A 182 14.78 -0.13 -11.33
CA ALA A 182 16.20 0.08 -11.05
C ALA A 182 16.97 0.65 -12.26
N THR A 183 16.52 0.40 -13.49
CA THR A 183 17.15 0.93 -14.71
C THR A 183 16.73 2.37 -14.99
N VAL A 184 15.47 2.73 -14.70
CA VAL A 184 14.97 4.10 -14.85
C VAL A 184 15.64 5.06 -13.86
N THR A 185 15.79 4.66 -12.59
CA THR A 185 16.45 5.51 -11.56
C THR A 185 17.95 5.72 -11.81
N ARG A 186 18.63 4.80 -12.49
CA ARG A 186 20.06 4.90 -12.79
C ARG A 186 20.38 5.84 -13.95
N THR A 187 19.40 6.15 -14.80
CA THR A 187 19.61 7.02 -15.98
C THR A 187 19.36 8.51 -15.66
N GLU A 188 18.76 8.80 -14.49
CA GLU A 188 18.43 10.14 -14.00
C GLU A 188 19.43 10.67 -12.94
N LEU A 189 20.58 10.00 -12.76
CA LEU A 189 21.70 10.39 -11.88
C LEU A 189 22.98 10.59 -12.70
#